data_AF-A0A660NHK6-F1
#
_entry.id   AF-A0A660NHK6-F1
#
_cell.length_a   1.000
_cell.length_b   1.000
_cell.length_c   1.000
_cell.angle_alpha   90.00
_cell.angle_beta   90.00
_cell.angle_gamma   90.00
#
_symmetry.space_group_name_H-M   'P 1'
#
loop_
_entity.id
_entity.type
_entity.pdbx_description
1 polymer ?
#
loop_
_entity_poly.entity_id
_entity_poly.type
_entity_poly.pdbx_seq_one_letter_code
_entity_poly.pdbx_strand_id
1 'polypeptide(L)'
;MQHIRLLNTYGPTEATVTAVVQDCAPYVNGELPLPVQMPIGEVLPGRQVYVLDGNLNPVPMGVAGELYIGGELLARGYVNRPELTAERFIANPFVDDFAQSQQVQGAEGQGTIHGISSRLYRTGDIVRWNERGQLEYLGRIDDQIKVRGFRVELGEVESQLLQVPGVREAVVVARDTPQGMQLAGYVSGHPGQKLDGSTLRQALKTILPDYMVPSAITVLDRLPLNANGKIDRRALPEPVFDTGDAYEAPEGKLETQLASIWAEVLGVERVGRHDNFFELGGHSLLALRAVNQMKSTLSLPVTLEMLFLAHDLADLAARLPVAQRDTDTADLHALDAFMDELLEDDDE
;
A
#
# COMPACT_ATOMS: atom_id res chain seq x y z
N MET A 1 -20.28 18.34 -10.05
CA MET A 1 -20.02 17.57 -8.81
C MET A 1 -20.52 18.32 -7.56
N GLN A 2 -21.69 18.98 -7.56
CA GLN A 2 -22.14 19.82 -6.44
C GLN A 2 -22.54 19.07 -5.15
N HIS A 3 -22.47 17.73 -5.13
CA HIS A 3 -22.83 16.91 -3.97
C HIS A 3 -21.67 16.09 -3.40
N ILE A 4 -20.45 16.25 -3.93
CA ILE A 4 -19.29 15.45 -3.50
C ILE A 4 -18.17 16.40 -3.11
N ARG A 5 -17.72 16.31 -1.86
CA ARG A 5 -16.56 17.05 -1.35
C ARG A 5 -15.39 16.09 -1.24
N LEU A 6 -14.30 16.37 -1.96
CA LEU A 6 -13.07 15.60 -1.90
C LEU A 6 -12.11 16.27 -0.91
N LEU A 7 -11.73 15.53 0.12
CA LEU A 7 -10.74 15.95 1.10
C LEU A 7 -9.51 15.07 0.95
N ASN A 8 -8.34 15.68 0.76
CA ASN A 8 -7.07 14.97 0.88
C ASN A 8 -6.60 15.07 2.33
N THR A 9 -6.42 13.95 2.99
CA THR A 9 -6.05 13.89 4.41
C THR A 9 -4.67 13.28 4.58
N TYR A 10 -3.91 13.79 5.54
CA TYR A 10 -2.64 13.21 5.93
C TYR A 10 -2.52 13.15 7.44
N GLY A 11 -1.99 12.04 7.94
CA GLY A 11 -1.53 11.90 9.30
C GLY A 11 -0.88 10.53 9.51
N PRO A 12 0.24 10.46 10.24
CA PRO A 12 0.77 9.19 10.68
C PRO A 12 -0.11 8.61 11.80
N THR A 13 -0.06 7.29 11.99
CA THR A 13 -0.75 6.58 13.08
C THR A 13 -0.40 7.18 14.44
N GLU A 14 0.87 7.58 14.61
CA GLU A 14 1.42 8.19 15.81
C GLU A 14 0.85 9.57 16.14
N ALA A 15 0.15 10.21 15.21
CA ALA A 15 -0.55 11.49 15.40
C ALA A 15 -2.08 11.36 15.26
N THR A 16 -2.61 10.16 15.49
CA THR A 16 -4.05 9.85 15.49
C THR A 16 -4.74 10.15 14.15
N VAL A 17 -4.43 9.29 13.17
CA VAL A 17 -5.09 9.18 11.85
C VAL A 17 -4.86 10.38 10.93
N THR A 18 -5.31 11.57 11.31
CA THR A 18 -5.24 12.78 10.45
C THR A 18 -4.73 13.95 11.27
N ALA A 19 -3.70 14.61 10.76
CA ALA A 19 -3.10 15.81 11.33
C ALA A 19 -3.33 17.05 10.44
N VAL A 20 -3.37 16.87 9.13
CA VAL A 20 -3.63 17.94 8.16
C VAL A 20 -4.66 17.51 7.12
N VAL A 21 -5.38 18.48 6.57
CA VAL A 21 -6.41 18.25 5.55
C VAL A 21 -6.39 19.35 4.49
N GLN A 22 -6.56 18.95 3.24
CA GLN A 22 -6.79 19.86 2.12
C GLN A 22 -8.21 19.65 1.60
N ASP A 23 -8.97 20.74 1.51
CA ASP A 23 -10.19 20.76 0.69
C ASP A 23 -9.80 20.89 -0.78
N CYS A 24 -10.08 19.86 -1.58
CA CYS A 24 -9.72 19.84 -2.99
C CYS A 24 -10.70 20.62 -3.87
N ALA A 25 -11.84 21.08 -3.34
CA ALA A 25 -12.88 21.73 -4.12
C ALA A 25 -12.38 22.93 -4.96
N PRO A 26 -11.57 23.87 -4.43
CA PRO A 26 -11.08 25.00 -5.23
C PRO A 26 -10.28 24.56 -6.47
N TYR A 27 -9.53 23.46 -6.37
CA TYR A 27 -8.76 22.93 -7.49
C TYR A 27 -9.62 22.15 -8.49
N VAL A 28 -10.52 21.30 -7.98
CA VAL A 28 -11.38 20.44 -8.82
C VAL A 28 -12.45 21.26 -9.54
N ASN A 29 -12.89 22.37 -8.95
CA ASN A 29 -13.85 23.30 -9.57
C ASN A 29 -13.18 24.30 -10.53
N GLY A 30 -11.85 24.29 -10.66
CA GLY A 30 -11.11 25.19 -11.54
C GLY A 30 -10.94 26.63 -11.01
N GLU A 31 -11.19 26.87 -9.72
CA GLU A 31 -10.91 28.15 -9.06
C GLU A 31 -9.40 28.35 -8.86
N LEU A 32 -8.66 27.25 -8.68
CA LEU A 32 -7.21 27.19 -8.60
C LEU A 32 -6.64 26.23 -9.65
N PRO A 33 -5.41 26.48 -10.15
CA PRO A 33 -4.75 25.57 -11.08
C PRO A 33 -4.47 24.22 -10.41
N LEU A 34 -4.77 23.12 -11.10
CA LEU A 34 -4.47 21.77 -10.61
C LEU A 34 -2.95 21.59 -10.43
N PRO A 35 -2.49 21.28 -9.21
CA PRO A 35 -1.07 21.02 -8.97
C PRO A 35 -0.71 19.61 -9.48
N VAL A 36 0.59 19.39 -9.75
CA VAL A 36 1.11 18.05 -10.09
C VAL A 36 0.81 17.03 -8.98
N GLN A 37 0.85 17.49 -7.73
CA GLN A 37 0.47 16.72 -6.56
C GLN A 37 -0.37 17.60 -5.64
N MET A 38 -1.52 17.07 -5.20
CA MET A 38 -2.37 17.80 -4.26
C MET A 38 -1.63 18.05 -2.94
N PRO A 39 -1.64 19.29 -2.41
CA PRO A 39 -1.17 19.57 -1.07
C PRO A 39 -1.88 18.66 -0.05
N ILE A 40 -1.18 18.33 1.03
CA ILE A 40 -1.77 17.68 2.18
C ILE A 40 -2.55 18.68 3.06
N GLY A 41 -2.27 19.98 2.88
CA GLY A 41 -3.17 21.06 3.26
C GLY A 41 -2.83 21.73 4.59
N GLU A 42 -3.86 22.05 5.36
CA GLU A 42 -3.78 22.86 6.58
C GLU A 42 -3.92 22.01 7.83
N VAL A 43 -3.40 22.51 8.95
CA VAL A 43 -3.36 21.79 10.23
C VAL A 43 -4.74 21.71 10.85
N LEU A 44 -5.16 20.52 11.25
CA LEU A 44 -6.40 20.31 11.99
C LEU A 44 -6.27 20.80 13.45
N PRO A 45 -7.38 21.25 14.07
CA PRO A 45 -7.39 21.63 15.48
C PRO A 45 -6.82 20.53 16.41
N GLY A 46 -6.12 20.95 17.46
CA GLY A 46 -5.50 20.05 18.45
C GLY A 46 -4.17 19.43 18.00
N ARG A 47 -3.67 19.77 16.80
CA ARG A 47 -2.34 19.41 16.32
C ARG A 47 -1.48 20.64 16.15
N GLN A 48 -0.19 20.41 16.18
CA GLN A 48 0.83 21.40 15.83
C GLN A 48 1.70 20.79 14.74
N VAL A 49 2.13 21.59 13.78
CA VAL A 49 2.97 21.12 12.69
C VAL A 49 4.15 22.06 12.54
N TYR A 50 5.34 21.48 12.46
CA TYR A 50 6.59 22.19 12.23
C TYR A 50 7.31 21.54 11.04
N VAL A 51 7.92 22.39 10.20
CA VAL A 51 8.81 21.95 9.12
C VAL A 51 10.20 22.40 9.50
N LEU A 52 11.07 21.46 9.85
CA LEU A 52 12.34 21.73 10.51
C LEU A 52 13.53 21.27 9.68
N ASP A 53 14.67 21.93 9.85
CA ASP A 53 15.96 21.46 9.35
C ASP A 53 16.58 20.40 10.28
N GLY A 54 17.77 19.90 9.91
CA GLY A 54 18.49 18.88 10.69
C GLY A 54 18.95 19.33 12.08
N ASN A 55 18.89 20.63 12.39
CA ASN A 55 19.22 21.21 13.69
C ASN A 55 17.95 21.61 14.48
N LEU A 56 16.76 21.17 14.05
CA LEU A 56 15.47 21.51 14.61
C LEU A 56 15.08 22.99 14.50
N ASN A 57 15.64 23.74 13.54
CA ASN A 57 15.19 25.11 13.27
C ASN A 57 14.03 25.10 12.26
N PRO A 58 13.00 25.95 12.44
CA PRO A 58 11.97 26.14 11.42
C PRO A 58 12.57 26.62 10.10
N VAL A 59 12.20 25.95 9.00
CA VAL A 59 12.64 26.37 7.66
C VAL A 59 11.74 27.49 7.10
N PRO A 60 12.27 28.37 6.23
CA PRO A 60 11.45 29.38 5.54
C PRO A 60 10.37 28.76 4.64
N MET A 61 9.35 29.56 4.32
CA MET A 61 8.34 29.19 3.31
C MET A 61 9.00 28.79 1.99
N GLY A 62 8.49 27.74 1.34
CA GLY A 62 9.02 27.18 0.09
C GLY A 62 10.23 26.26 0.26
N VAL A 63 10.89 26.24 1.42
CA VAL A 63 12.06 25.40 1.70
C VAL A 63 11.60 24.03 2.21
N ALA A 64 12.23 22.97 1.69
CA ALA A 64 11.98 21.60 2.13
C ALA A 64 12.61 21.35 3.51
N GLY A 65 11.87 20.70 4.39
CA GLY A 65 12.33 20.24 5.70
C GLY A 65 11.59 18.99 6.15
N GLU A 66 12.00 18.44 7.27
CA GLU A 66 11.33 17.29 7.88
C GLU A 66 10.10 17.74 8.66
N LEU A 67 9.00 16.99 8.53
CA LEU A 67 7.75 17.24 9.22
C LEU A 67 7.78 16.70 10.66
N TYR A 68 7.42 17.56 11.60
CA TYR A 68 7.23 17.23 13.01
C TYR A 68 5.81 17.58 13.43
N ILE A 69 5.18 16.70 14.21
CA ILE A 69 3.80 16.87 14.67
C ILE A 69 3.77 16.94 16.19
N GLY A 70 3.13 17.96 16.74
CA GLY A 70 2.83 18.12 18.16
C GLY A 70 1.33 18.15 18.43
N GLY A 71 0.97 18.56 19.64
CA GLY A 71 -0.42 18.67 20.11
C GLY A 71 -0.93 17.45 20.88
N GLU A 72 -2.19 17.51 21.29
CA GLU A 72 -2.79 16.59 22.27
C GLU A 72 -3.01 15.18 21.70
N LEU A 73 -2.96 15.05 20.37
CA LEU A 73 -3.35 13.83 19.65
C LEU A 73 -2.14 12.99 19.20
N LEU A 74 -1.02 13.14 19.89
CA LEU A 74 0.10 12.22 19.80
C LEU A 74 -0.22 10.91 20.53
N ALA A 75 0.22 9.80 19.94
CA ALA A 75 0.22 8.51 20.59
C ALA A 75 1.08 8.55 21.87
N ARG A 76 0.82 7.59 22.77
CA ARG A 76 1.64 7.43 23.97
C ARG A 76 3.08 7.03 23.61
N GLY A 77 3.23 6.17 22.60
CA GLY A 77 4.51 5.65 22.12
C GLY A 77 4.32 4.25 21.53
N TYR A 78 5.43 3.56 21.31
CA TYR A 78 5.45 2.19 20.81
C TYR A 78 5.45 1.17 21.96
N VAL A 79 4.56 0.18 21.89
CA VAL A 79 4.42 -0.85 22.93
C VAL A 79 5.74 -1.63 23.09
N ASN A 80 6.25 -1.72 24.32
CA ASN A 80 7.50 -2.42 24.66
C ASN A 80 8.75 -1.98 23.88
N ARG A 81 8.75 -0.75 23.34
CA ARG A 81 9.86 -0.18 22.56
C ARG A 81 10.20 1.24 23.07
N PRO A 82 10.72 1.38 24.30
CA PRO A 82 11.00 2.70 24.88
C PRO A 82 12.08 3.47 24.12
N GLU A 83 13.09 2.78 23.59
CA GLU A 83 14.18 3.40 22.81
C GLU A 83 13.64 4.04 21.52
N LEU A 84 12.88 3.28 20.72
CA LEU A 84 12.23 3.80 19.51
C LEU A 84 11.22 4.92 19.84
N THR A 85 10.53 4.82 20.97
CA THR A 85 9.63 5.88 21.43
C THR A 85 10.42 7.16 21.73
N ALA A 86 11.55 7.09 22.43
CA ALA A 86 12.38 8.26 22.72
C ALA A 86 13.03 8.85 21.46
N GLU A 87 13.39 8.01 20.49
CA GLU A 87 13.93 8.42 19.20
C GLU A 87 12.91 9.21 18.37
N ARG A 88 11.65 8.73 18.32
CA ARG A 88 10.60 9.30 17.46
C ARG A 88 9.73 10.35 18.14
N PHE A 89 9.54 10.28 19.47
CA PHE A 89 8.79 11.25 20.26
C PHE A 89 9.74 12.10 21.10
N ILE A 90 10.35 13.09 20.45
CA ILE A 90 11.37 13.97 21.04
C ILE A 90 10.74 15.06 21.91
N ALA A 91 11.56 15.73 22.73
CA ALA A 91 11.13 16.95 23.43
C ALA A 91 10.77 18.06 22.42
N ASN A 92 9.70 18.80 22.70
CA ASN A 92 9.31 19.95 21.90
C ASN A 92 10.12 21.18 22.32
N PRO A 93 11.00 21.74 21.45
CA PRO A 93 11.79 22.93 21.80
C PRO A 93 10.95 24.23 21.76
N PHE A 94 9.74 24.20 21.21
CA PHE A 94 8.90 25.38 20.99
C PHE A 94 7.85 25.61 22.08
N VAL A 95 7.97 24.93 23.23
CA VAL A 95 7.00 25.01 24.33
C VAL A 95 6.97 26.42 24.94
N ASP A 96 8.11 27.10 25.02
CA ASP A 96 8.24 28.41 25.68
C ASP A 96 7.82 29.58 24.76
N ASP A 97 8.08 29.50 23.45
CA ASP A 97 7.73 30.55 22.48
C ASP A 97 6.21 30.75 22.37
N PHE A 98 5.44 29.67 22.48
CA PHE A 98 3.98 29.71 22.44
C PHE A 98 3.35 30.17 23.77
N ALA A 99 3.99 29.85 24.91
CA ALA A 99 3.57 30.36 26.22
C ALA A 99 3.72 31.89 26.28
N GLN A 100 4.67 32.47 25.55
CA GLN A 100 4.86 33.91 25.42
C GLN A 100 3.88 34.56 24.43
N SER A 101 3.52 33.89 23.33
CA SER A 101 2.61 34.46 22.31
C SER A 101 1.14 34.55 22.74
N GLN A 102 0.72 33.83 23.79
CA GLN A 102 -0.64 33.88 24.35
C GLN A 102 -0.76 34.66 25.68
N GLN A 103 0.30 35.32 26.16
CA GLN A 103 0.20 36.25 27.31
C GLN A 103 -0.55 37.57 27.00
N VAL A 104 -1.32 37.65 25.92
CA VAL A 104 -2.24 38.75 25.66
C VAL A 104 -3.65 38.36 26.13
N GLN A 105 -3.97 38.83 27.33
CA GLN A 105 -5.29 39.02 27.93
C GLN A 105 -6.07 37.79 28.43
N GLY A 106 -5.81 37.46 29.70
CA GLY A 106 -6.85 37.49 30.72
C GLY A 106 -7.68 36.24 30.94
N ALA A 107 -7.22 35.36 31.84
CA ALA A 107 -8.10 34.69 32.80
C ALA A 107 -7.23 34.14 33.95
N GLU A 108 -7.34 34.75 35.12
CA GLU A 108 -6.93 34.12 36.38
C GLU A 108 -7.87 32.95 36.65
N GLY A 109 -7.38 31.72 36.48
CA GLY A 109 -8.15 30.52 36.77
C GLY A 109 -7.42 29.27 36.32
N GLN A 110 -7.11 28.40 37.28
CA GLN A 110 -6.56 27.06 37.10
C GLN A 110 -7.14 26.34 35.88
N GLY A 111 -6.32 26.13 34.86
CA GLY A 111 -6.63 25.30 33.70
C GLY A 111 -5.34 24.87 33.03
N THR A 112 -5.12 23.57 32.96
CA THR A 112 -4.08 22.91 32.15
C THR A 112 -3.93 23.64 30.81
N ILE A 113 -2.69 23.96 30.41
CA ILE A 113 -2.40 24.58 29.12
C ILE A 113 -2.87 23.61 28.02
N HIS A 114 -4.10 23.77 27.54
CA HIS A 114 -4.66 22.98 26.45
C HIS A 114 -4.07 23.48 25.13
N GLY A 115 -3.39 22.61 24.39
CA GLY A 115 -3.01 22.87 22.99
C GLY A 115 -1.53 22.75 22.61
N ILE A 116 -0.57 22.68 23.55
CA ILE A 116 0.86 22.44 23.22
C ILE A 116 1.33 21.14 23.86
N SER A 117 1.87 20.25 23.02
CA SER A 117 2.51 19.04 23.51
C SER A 117 3.94 19.35 23.93
N SER A 118 4.36 18.82 25.08
CA SER A 118 5.76 18.81 25.51
C SER A 118 6.64 17.90 24.62
N ARG A 119 6.03 17.15 23.71
CA ARG A 119 6.69 16.24 22.75
C ARG A 119 6.35 16.58 21.31
N LEU A 120 7.28 16.33 20.40
CA LEU A 120 7.04 16.27 18.95
C LEU A 120 7.24 14.85 18.47
N TYR A 121 6.36 14.39 17.59
CA TYR A 121 6.57 13.19 16.79
C TYR A 121 7.31 13.53 15.49
N ARG A 122 8.44 12.86 15.28
CA ARG A 122 9.28 12.95 14.09
C ARG A 122 8.76 12.01 13.00
N THR A 123 8.15 12.54 11.95
CA THR A 123 7.43 11.70 10.97
C THR A 123 8.35 10.98 9.98
N GLY A 124 9.54 11.53 9.73
CA GLY A 124 10.42 11.11 8.63
C GLY A 124 9.95 11.56 7.24
N ASP A 125 8.87 12.35 7.15
CA ASP A 125 8.36 12.87 5.88
C ASP A 125 9.01 14.22 5.56
N ILE A 126 9.39 14.42 4.29
CA ILE A 126 9.90 15.69 3.78
C ILE A 126 8.75 16.46 3.16
N VAL A 127 8.57 17.70 3.62
CA VAL A 127 7.48 18.58 3.20
C VAL A 127 7.99 20.01 3.02
N ARG A 128 7.14 20.88 2.46
CA ARG A 128 7.35 22.34 2.49
C ARG A 128 6.03 23.08 2.57
N TRP A 129 6.05 24.30 3.08
CA TRP A 129 4.93 25.23 2.95
C TRP A 129 4.98 25.92 1.59
N ASN A 130 3.86 25.97 0.87
CA ASN A 130 3.74 26.78 -0.32
C ASN A 130 3.30 28.23 0.02
N GLU A 131 3.25 29.09 -1.00
CA GLU A 131 2.86 30.50 -0.86
C GLU A 131 1.42 30.72 -0.35
N ARG A 132 0.58 29.68 -0.44
CA ARG A 132 -0.81 29.70 0.05
C ARG A 132 -0.93 29.21 1.49
N GLY A 133 0.19 28.92 2.16
CA GLY A 133 0.19 28.37 3.51
C GLY A 133 -0.30 26.92 3.57
N GLN A 134 -0.22 26.18 2.46
CA GLN A 134 -0.59 24.77 2.41
C GLN A 134 0.67 23.91 2.43
N LEU A 135 0.58 22.78 3.13
CA LEU A 135 1.69 21.86 3.24
C LEU A 135 1.73 20.94 2.01
N GLU A 136 2.88 20.87 1.34
CA GLU A 136 3.14 20.00 0.20
C GLU A 136 4.04 18.84 0.63
N TYR A 137 3.64 17.61 0.30
CA TYR A 137 4.44 16.41 0.57
C TYR A 137 5.44 16.17 -0.56
N LEU A 138 6.72 15.97 -0.21
CA LEU A 138 7.82 15.81 -1.17
C LEU A 138 8.43 14.40 -1.15
N GLY A 139 8.24 13.62 -0.07
CA GLY A 139 8.78 12.27 0.05
C GLY A 139 9.11 11.88 1.48
N ARG A 140 9.96 10.87 1.65
CA ARG A 140 10.48 10.42 2.95
C ARG A 140 11.99 10.54 3.03
N ILE A 141 12.49 10.70 4.25
CA ILE A 141 13.93 10.69 4.55
C ILE A 141 14.47 9.25 4.68
N ASP A 142 13.60 8.31 5.05
CA ASP A 142 13.91 6.90 5.27
C ASP A 142 13.42 6.01 4.11
N ASP A 143 13.78 4.73 4.17
CA ASP A 143 13.46 3.71 3.15
C ASP A 143 11.99 3.23 3.22
N GLN A 144 11.11 3.92 3.96
CA GLN A 144 9.71 3.55 4.07
C GLN A 144 8.95 3.88 2.79
N ILE A 145 8.12 2.94 2.36
CA ILE A 145 7.38 3.08 1.11
C ILE A 145 5.91 2.73 1.30
N LYS A 146 5.09 3.19 0.34
CA LYS A 146 3.71 2.74 0.21
C LYS A 146 3.63 1.71 -0.91
N VAL A 147 3.31 0.47 -0.56
CA VAL A 147 3.02 -0.60 -1.52
C VAL A 147 1.53 -0.86 -1.48
N ARG A 148 0.84 -0.61 -2.61
CA ARG A 148 -0.60 -0.88 -2.74
C ARG A 148 -1.46 -0.21 -1.65
N GLY A 149 -1.04 0.97 -1.17
CA GLY A 149 -1.71 1.74 -0.11
C GLY A 149 -1.30 1.37 1.32
N PHE A 150 -0.52 0.30 1.51
CA PHE A 150 0.01 -0.11 2.81
C PHE A 150 1.38 0.51 3.05
N ARG A 151 1.64 0.94 4.29
CA ARG A 151 2.97 1.36 4.73
C ARG A 151 3.81 0.10 4.95
N VAL A 152 4.93 -0.02 4.23
CA VAL A 152 5.86 -1.13 4.36
C VAL A 152 7.20 -0.62 4.83
N GLU A 153 7.69 -1.21 5.92
CA GLU A 153 9.05 -1.03 6.42
C GLU A 153 9.95 -2.06 5.73
N LEU A 154 10.79 -1.63 4.79
CA LEU A 154 11.66 -2.57 4.06
C LEU A 154 12.58 -3.36 5.00
N GLY A 155 13.04 -2.71 6.08
CA GLY A 155 13.85 -3.35 7.12
C GLY A 155 13.14 -4.49 7.87
N GLU A 156 11.80 -4.48 7.95
CA GLU A 156 11.03 -5.60 8.52
C GLU A 156 11.14 -6.84 7.64
N VAL A 157 10.97 -6.66 6.32
CA VAL A 157 11.10 -7.73 5.33
C VAL A 157 12.54 -8.25 5.28
N GLU A 158 13.53 -7.36 5.33
CA GLU A 158 14.96 -7.71 5.44
C GLU A 158 15.24 -8.53 6.70
N SER A 159 14.68 -8.12 7.85
CA SER A 159 14.85 -8.85 9.10
C SER A 159 14.26 -10.25 9.03
N GLN A 160 13.10 -10.45 8.38
CA GLN A 160 12.52 -11.78 8.21
C GLN A 160 13.37 -12.65 7.28
N LEU A 161 13.90 -12.09 6.19
CA LEU A 161 14.83 -12.80 5.30
C LEU A 161 16.07 -13.28 6.04
N LEU A 162 16.64 -12.44 6.93
CA LEU A 162 17.80 -12.80 7.75
C LEU A 162 17.53 -13.90 8.77
N GLN A 163 16.27 -14.17 9.12
CA GLN A 163 15.91 -15.29 10.00
C GLN A 163 15.85 -16.64 9.25
N VAL A 164 15.84 -16.64 7.91
CA VAL A 164 15.80 -17.89 7.14
C VAL A 164 17.18 -18.57 7.18
N PRO A 165 17.29 -19.86 7.57
CA PRO A 165 18.56 -20.55 7.66
C PRO A 165 19.37 -20.48 6.36
N GLY A 166 20.65 -20.10 6.48
CA GLY A 166 21.59 -20.01 5.37
C GLY A 166 21.74 -18.62 4.77
N VAL A 167 20.82 -17.68 5.03
CA VAL A 167 20.92 -16.27 4.61
C VAL A 167 21.92 -15.54 5.51
N ARG A 168 22.89 -14.87 4.88
CA ARG A 168 23.92 -14.07 5.56
C ARG A 168 23.61 -12.58 5.52
N GLU A 169 23.19 -12.10 4.35
CA GLU A 169 22.89 -10.69 4.11
C GLU A 169 21.59 -10.59 3.31
N ALA A 170 20.76 -9.60 3.60
CA ALA A 170 19.53 -9.32 2.87
C ALA A 170 19.34 -7.80 2.70
N VAL A 171 18.82 -7.40 1.55
CA VAL A 171 18.35 -6.04 1.28
C VAL A 171 17.08 -6.11 0.46
N VAL A 172 16.10 -5.26 0.77
CA VAL A 172 14.84 -5.16 0.02
C VAL A 172 14.73 -3.75 -0.56
N VAL A 173 14.27 -3.67 -1.80
CA VAL A 173 14.03 -2.40 -2.50
C VAL A 173 12.65 -2.38 -3.12
N ALA A 174 12.11 -1.18 -3.27
CA ALA A 174 10.94 -0.94 -4.10
C ALA A 174 11.37 -0.69 -5.55
N ARG A 175 10.61 -1.23 -6.50
CA ARG A 175 10.71 -0.90 -7.92
C ARG A 175 9.35 -0.46 -8.44
N ASP A 176 9.36 0.64 -9.18
CA ASP A 176 8.19 1.07 -9.93
C ASP A 176 8.14 0.26 -11.22
N THR A 177 7.01 -0.41 -11.45
CA THR A 177 6.77 -1.28 -12.61
C THR A 177 5.51 -0.80 -13.31
N PRO A 178 5.23 -1.23 -14.56
CA PRO A 178 3.95 -0.95 -15.21
C PRO A 178 2.72 -1.38 -14.37
N GLN A 179 2.89 -2.38 -13.49
CA GLN A 179 1.87 -2.90 -12.57
C GLN A 179 1.84 -2.14 -11.23
N GLY A 180 2.71 -1.15 -11.04
CA GLY A 180 2.85 -0.34 -9.83
C GLY A 180 4.06 -0.72 -8.99
N MET A 181 4.11 -0.21 -7.76
CA MET A 181 5.22 -0.44 -6.84
C MET A 181 5.28 -1.92 -6.41
N GLN A 182 6.40 -2.60 -6.70
CA GLN A 182 6.68 -3.97 -6.29
C GLN A 182 7.96 -4.06 -5.45
N LEU A 183 8.02 -5.07 -4.58
CA LEU A 183 9.18 -5.35 -3.73
C LEU A 183 10.11 -6.35 -4.39
N ALA A 184 11.41 -6.06 -4.37
CA ALA A 184 12.47 -6.98 -4.79
C ALA A 184 13.47 -7.20 -3.65
N GLY A 185 13.71 -8.46 -3.30
CA GLY A 185 14.67 -8.89 -2.31
C GLY A 185 15.98 -9.35 -2.96
N TYR A 186 17.10 -9.04 -2.33
CA TYR A 186 18.42 -9.54 -2.71
C TYR A 186 19.07 -10.14 -1.48
N VAL A 187 19.57 -11.37 -1.63
CA VAL A 187 20.17 -12.11 -0.53
C VAL A 187 21.53 -12.65 -0.93
N SER A 188 22.40 -12.87 0.05
CA SER A 188 23.59 -13.70 -0.11
C SER A 188 23.67 -14.74 1.00
N GLY A 189 24.23 -15.90 0.69
CA GLY A 189 24.31 -17.02 1.62
C GLY A 189 25.63 -17.10 2.38
N HIS A 190 25.65 -17.94 3.42
CA HIS A 190 26.90 -18.39 4.01
C HIS A 190 27.72 -19.23 3.00
N PRO A 191 29.07 -19.20 3.05
CA PRO A 191 29.90 -19.99 2.17
C PRO A 191 29.49 -21.48 2.15
N GLY A 192 29.28 -22.03 0.95
CA GLY A 192 28.88 -23.43 0.76
C GLY A 192 27.39 -23.71 0.90
N GLN A 193 26.56 -22.72 1.24
CA GLN A 193 25.11 -22.85 1.22
C GLN A 193 24.56 -22.50 -0.17
N LYS A 194 23.65 -23.33 -0.67
CA LYS A 194 22.85 -23.01 -1.86
C LYS A 194 21.50 -22.47 -1.41
N LEU A 195 21.30 -21.18 -1.62
CA LEU A 195 20.00 -20.55 -1.42
C LEU A 195 19.20 -20.63 -2.72
N ASP A 196 17.89 -20.66 -2.55
CA ASP A 196 16.92 -20.59 -3.63
C ASP A 196 15.89 -19.50 -3.31
N GLY A 197 15.68 -18.59 -4.26
CA GLY A 197 14.79 -17.44 -4.11
C GLY A 197 13.33 -17.85 -3.91
N SER A 198 12.88 -18.91 -4.59
CA SER A 198 11.50 -19.40 -4.49
C SER A 198 11.22 -19.96 -3.08
N THR A 199 12.15 -20.74 -2.54
CA THR A 199 12.08 -21.30 -1.18
C THR A 199 12.05 -20.19 -0.12
N LEU A 200 12.87 -19.15 -0.27
CA LEU A 200 12.89 -17.98 0.62
C LEU A 200 11.55 -17.24 0.60
N ARG A 201 10.99 -17.05 -0.60
CA ARG A 201 9.71 -16.39 -0.78
C ARG A 201 8.58 -17.17 -0.12
N GLN A 202 8.55 -18.49 -0.28
CA GLN A 202 7.57 -19.37 0.38
C GLN A 202 7.68 -19.29 1.91
N ALA A 203 8.90 -19.25 2.45
CA ALA A 203 9.10 -19.07 3.88
C ALA A 203 8.52 -17.73 4.38
N LEU A 204 8.74 -16.64 3.64
CA LEU A 204 8.18 -15.32 4.00
C LEU A 204 6.65 -15.29 3.99
N LYS A 205 5.98 -15.95 3.04
CA LYS A 205 4.50 -16.02 2.97
C LYS A 205 3.86 -16.61 4.22
N THR A 206 4.59 -17.43 4.99
CA THR A 206 4.05 -18.01 6.22
C THR A 206 4.06 -17.04 7.41
N ILE A 207 4.75 -15.91 7.30
CA ILE A 207 5.01 -14.97 8.41
C ILE A 207 4.53 -13.56 8.09
N LEU A 208 4.73 -13.12 6.84
CA LEU A 208 4.43 -11.76 6.39
C LEU A 208 3.09 -11.71 5.64
N PRO A 209 2.35 -10.59 5.74
CA PRO A 209 1.25 -10.30 4.83
C PRO A 209 1.71 -10.28 3.36
N ASP A 210 0.85 -10.70 2.43
CA ASP A 210 1.19 -10.82 1.00
C ASP A 210 1.79 -9.54 0.38
N TYR A 211 1.35 -8.36 0.80
CA TYR A 211 1.84 -7.09 0.29
C TYR A 211 3.26 -6.72 0.74
N MET A 212 3.81 -7.43 1.75
CA MET A 212 5.18 -7.29 2.23
C MET A 212 6.13 -8.33 1.63
N VAL A 213 5.61 -9.39 1.02
CA VAL A 213 6.44 -10.45 0.42
C VAL A 213 7.04 -9.94 -0.90
N PRO A 214 8.38 -9.97 -1.08
CA PRO A 214 9.01 -9.60 -2.35
C PRO A 214 8.49 -10.45 -3.51
N SER A 215 8.17 -9.79 -4.63
CA SER A 215 7.74 -10.45 -5.86
C SER A 215 8.91 -11.12 -6.59
N ALA A 216 10.14 -10.67 -6.33
CA ALA A 216 11.38 -11.29 -6.79
C ALA A 216 12.37 -11.43 -5.64
N ILE A 217 13.09 -12.55 -5.56
CA ILE A 217 14.23 -12.72 -4.64
C ILE A 217 15.44 -13.20 -5.44
N THR A 218 16.42 -12.32 -5.62
CA THR A 218 17.66 -12.63 -6.34
C THR A 218 18.75 -13.06 -5.36
N VAL A 219 19.34 -14.24 -5.59
CA VAL A 219 20.48 -14.74 -4.82
C VAL A 219 21.78 -14.26 -5.49
N LEU A 220 22.62 -13.57 -4.72
CA LEU A 220 23.93 -13.07 -5.13
C LEU A 220 25.04 -13.73 -4.31
N ASP A 221 26.23 -13.86 -4.90
CA ASP A 221 27.42 -14.32 -4.15
C ASP A 221 27.78 -13.38 -2.98
N ARG A 222 27.56 -12.08 -3.20
CA ARG A 222 27.70 -11.01 -2.21
C ARG A 222 26.85 -9.81 -2.62
N LEU A 223 26.37 -9.05 -1.64
CA LEU A 223 25.72 -7.77 -1.93
C LEU A 223 26.77 -6.73 -2.36
N PRO A 224 26.45 -5.85 -3.33
CA PRO A 224 27.35 -4.78 -3.73
C PRO A 224 27.52 -3.79 -2.57
N LEU A 225 28.75 -3.33 -2.34
CA LEU A 225 29.09 -2.37 -1.31
C LEU A 225 29.60 -1.07 -1.93
N ASN A 226 29.26 0.07 -1.33
CA ASN A 226 29.81 1.36 -1.68
C ASN A 226 31.22 1.54 -1.08
N ALA A 227 31.86 2.68 -1.38
CA ALA A 227 33.21 3.01 -0.90
C ALA A 227 33.36 3.02 0.64
N ASN A 228 32.25 3.13 1.39
CA ASN A 228 32.21 3.12 2.84
C ASN A 228 31.89 1.73 3.43
N GLY A 229 31.82 0.69 2.59
CA GLY A 229 31.50 -0.67 3.02
C GLY A 229 30.04 -0.91 3.38
N LYS A 230 29.13 0.01 3.02
CA LYS A 230 27.67 -0.19 3.17
C LYS A 230 27.07 -0.73 1.89
N ILE A 231 25.93 -1.42 1.96
CA ILE A 231 25.24 -1.94 0.77
C ILE A 231 24.91 -0.80 -0.21
N ASP A 232 25.31 -0.96 -1.46
CA ASP A 232 25.02 -0.03 -2.54
C ASP A 232 23.75 -0.46 -3.30
N ARG A 233 22.61 0.10 -2.88
CA ARG A 233 21.31 -0.21 -3.48
C ARG A 233 21.19 0.20 -4.95
N ARG A 234 22.03 1.11 -5.44
CA ARG A 234 22.04 1.56 -6.84
C ARG A 234 22.81 0.59 -7.74
N ALA A 235 23.73 -0.17 -7.17
CA ALA A 235 24.51 -1.19 -7.88
C ALA A 235 23.84 -2.58 -7.86
N LEU A 236 22.65 -2.71 -7.26
CA LEU A 236 21.87 -3.94 -7.32
C LEU A 236 21.43 -4.21 -8.76
N PRO A 237 21.53 -5.46 -9.25
CA PRO A 237 21.07 -5.80 -10.59
C PRO A 237 19.56 -5.60 -10.70
N GLU A 238 19.08 -5.29 -11.90
CA GLU A 238 17.63 -5.17 -12.14
C GLU A 238 16.95 -6.49 -11.78
N PRO A 239 15.89 -6.47 -10.94
CA PRO A 239 15.24 -7.69 -10.52
C PRO A 239 14.48 -8.29 -11.69
N VAL A 240 14.68 -9.58 -11.89
CA VAL A 240 13.81 -10.36 -12.78
C VAL A 240 12.63 -10.81 -11.93
N PHE A 241 11.49 -10.15 -12.14
CA PHE A 241 10.22 -10.61 -11.57
C PHE A 241 9.84 -11.88 -12.32
N ASP A 242 10.11 -13.02 -11.69
CA ASP A 242 9.86 -14.31 -12.29
C ASP A 242 8.34 -14.47 -12.47
N THR A 243 7.93 -14.71 -13.71
CA THR A 243 6.55 -15.04 -14.06
C THR A 243 6.33 -16.52 -13.72
N GLY A 244 6.17 -16.82 -12.44
CA GLY A 244 5.80 -18.13 -11.93
C GLY A 244 6.90 -19.19 -12.00
N ASP A 245 6.71 -20.28 -11.24
CA ASP A 245 7.44 -21.53 -11.39
C ASP A 245 7.39 -22.02 -12.86
N ALA A 246 8.27 -22.96 -13.23
CA ALA A 246 8.38 -23.49 -14.60
C ALA A 246 7.01 -23.61 -15.31
N TYR A 247 6.79 -22.76 -16.33
CA TYR A 247 5.49 -22.60 -17.00
C TYR A 247 4.79 -23.93 -17.27
N GLU A 248 3.62 -24.09 -16.69
CA GLU A 248 2.70 -25.19 -16.96
C GLU A 248 1.39 -24.62 -17.53
N ALA A 249 0.96 -25.16 -18.67
CA ALA A 249 -0.18 -24.63 -19.39
C ALA A 249 -1.50 -24.84 -18.61
N PRO A 250 -2.43 -23.87 -18.65
CA PRO A 250 -3.79 -24.04 -18.13
C PRO A 250 -4.47 -25.30 -18.67
N GLU A 251 -5.15 -26.05 -17.79
CA GLU A 251 -5.86 -27.27 -18.14
C GLU A 251 -7.37 -27.05 -18.29
N GLY A 252 -7.93 -27.54 -19.40
CA GLY A 252 -9.36 -27.45 -19.66
C GLY A 252 -9.85 -26.05 -19.98
N LYS A 253 -11.17 -25.93 -20.22
CA LYS A 253 -11.79 -24.68 -20.69
C LYS A 253 -11.75 -23.58 -19.64
N LEU A 254 -12.02 -23.92 -18.38
CA LEU A 254 -12.13 -22.95 -17.30
C LEU A 254 -10.79 -22.27 -17.03
N GLU A 255 -9.72 -23.04 -16.76
CA GLU A 255 -8.40 -22.47 -16.50
C GLU A 255 -7.91 -21.61 -17.68
N THR A 256 -8.11 -22.09 -18.92
CA THR A 256 -7.74 -21.33 -20.13
C THR A 256 -8.46 -19.98 -20.21
N GLN A 257 -9.75 -19.92 -19.89
CA GLN A 257 -10.52 -18.68 -19.89
C GLN A 257 -10.09 -17.73 -18.77
N LEU A 258 -9.84 -18.25 -17.57
CA LEU A 258 -9.32 -17.46 -16.45
C LEU A 258 -7.94 -16.89 -16.78
N ALA A 259 -7.05 -17.70 -17.35
CA ALA A 259 -5.68 -17.31 -17.69
C ALA A 259 -5.66 -16.19 -18.74
N SER A 260 -6.58 -16.26 -19.72
CA SER A 260 -6.74 -15.19 -20.72
C SER A 260 -7.17 -13.87 -20.09
N ILE A 261 -8.11 -13.89 -19.13
CA ILE A 261 -8.56 -12.68 -18.43
C ILE A 261 -7.42 -12.12 -17.57
N TRP A 262 -6.69 -12.97 -16.87
CA TRP A 262 -5.55 -12.54 -16.06
C TRP A 262 -4.45 -11.92 -16.92
N ALA A 263 -4.09 -12.55 -18.05
CA ALA A 263 -3.09 -12.02 -18.97
C ALA A 263 -3.45 -10.61 -19.46
N GLU A 264 -4.72 -10.39 -19.85
CA GLU A 264 -5.22 -9.10 -20.29
C GLU A 264 -5.17 -8.04 -19.18
N VAL A 265 -5.67 -8.39 -17.99
CA VAL A 265 -5.76 -7.46 -16.86
C VAL A 265 -4.39 -7.09 -16.30
N LEU A 266 -3.46 -8.05 -16.25
CA LEU A 266 -2.11 -7.87 -15.72
C LEU A 266 -1.13 -7.32 -16.77
N GLY A 267 -1.50 -7.37 -18.06
CA GLY A 267 -0.64 -6.94 -19.16
C GLY A 267 0.57 -7.85 -19.36
N VAL A 268 0.42 -9.16 -19.09
CA VAL A 268 1.48 -10.17 -19.26
C VAL A 268 1.21 -11.02 -20.51
N GLU A 269 2.26 -11.55 -21.12
CA GLU A 269 2.13 -12.33 -22.37
C GLU A 269 1.34 -13.62 -22.17
N ARG A 270 1.60 -14.33 -21.06
CA ARG A 270 1.03 -15.64 -20.73
C ARG A 270 0.87 -15.79 -19.23
N VAL A 271 -0.09 -16.62 -18.83
CA VAL A 271 -0.35 -17.02 -17.43
C VAL A 271 -0.40 -18.55 -17.38
N GLY A 272 0.46 -19.14 -16.57
CA GLY A 272 0.47 -20.57 -16.26
C GLY A 272 -0.57 -20.95 -15.21
N ARG A 273 -0.87 -22.24 -15.10
CA ARG A 273 -1.85 -22.75 -14.13
C ARG A 273 -1.43 -22.55 -12.66
N HIS A 274 -0.12 -22.54 -12.41
CA HIS A 274 0.48 -22.37 -11.08
C HIS A 274 0.90 -20.92 -10.81
N ASP A 275 0.56 -19.99 -11.71
CA ASP A 275 0.85 -18.59 -11.48
C ASP A 275 -0.11 -18.01 -10.45
N ASN A 276 0.43 -17.19 -9.56
CA ASN A 276 -0.36 -16.41 -8.62
C ASN A 276 -0.62 -15.00 -9.14
N PHE A 277 -1.88 -14.55 -9.07
CA PHE A 277 -2.32 -13.25 -9.57
C PHE A 277 -1.49 -12.08 -9.04
N PHE A 278 -1.21 -12.06 -7.73
CA PHE A 278 -0.55 -10.95 -7.05
C PHE A 278 0.97 -10.97 -7.25
N GLU A 279 1.52 -12.14 -7.54
CA GLU A 279 2.91 -12.34 -7.87
C GLU A 279 3.23 -11.83 -9.27
N LEU A 280 2.32 -12.03 -10.21
CA LEU A 280 2.36 -11.44 -11.56
C LEU A 280 2.11 -9.92 -11.58
N GLY A 281 2.11 -9.25 -10.42
CA GLY A 281 1.91 -7.81 -10.30
C GLY A 281 0.46 -7.41 -10.01
N GLY A 282 -0.46 -8.36 -9.85
CA GLY A 282 -1.84 -8.08 -9.47
C GLY A 282 -1.95 -7.34 -8.12
N HIS A 283 -2.93 -6.46 -8.01
CA HIS A 283 -3.28 -5.75 -6.78
C HIS A 283 -4.79 -5.54 -6.73
N SER A 284 -5.34 -5.05 -5.61
CA SER A 284 -6.81 -5.05 -5.36
C SER A 284 -7.66 -4.42 -6.46
N LEU A 285 -7.14 -3.39 -7.16
CA LEU A 285 -7.85 -2.77 -8.28
C LEU A 285 -7.86 -3.67 -9.53
N LEU A 286 -6.71 -4.29 -9.86
CA LEU A 286 -6.63 -5.27 -10.95
C LEU A 286 -7.45 -6.51 -10.60
N ALA A 287 -7.41 -6.96 -9.35
CA ALA A 287 -8.22 -8.06 -8.84
C ALA A 287 -9.72 -7.78 -9.01
N LEU A 288 -10.17 -6.56 -8.66
CA LEU A 288 -11.57 -6.16 -8.87
C LEU A 288 -11.94 -6.11 -10.36
N ARG A 289 -11.04 -5.63 -11.23
CA ARG A 289 -11.25 -5.67 -12.69
C ARG A 289 -11.36 -7.10 -13.20
N ALA A 290 -10.43 -7.97 -12.82
CA ALA A 290 -10.43 -9.37 -13.20
C ALA A 290 -11.69 -10.09 -12.71
N VAL A 291 -12.10 -9.87 -11.45
CA VAL A 291 -13.36 -10.40 -10.87
C VAL A 291 -14.57 -9.95 -11.67
N ASN A 292 -14.66 -8.65 -12.00
CA ASN A 292 -15.77 -8.14 -12.78
C ASN A 292 -15.79 -8.69 -14.21
N GLN A 293 -14.63 -8.86 -14.84
CA GLN A 293 -14.52 -9.44 -16.18
C GLN A 293 -14.84 -10.93 -16.19
N MET A 294 -14.40 -11.69 -15.17
CA MET A 294 -14.79 -13.09 -14.98
C MET A 294 -16.30 -13.23 -14.80
N LYS A 295 -16.92 -12.36 -14.01
CA LYS A 295 -18.38 -12.33 -13.84
C LYS A 295 -19.10 -12.02 -15.15
N SER A 296 -18.69 -10.97 -15.87
CA SER A 296 -19.38 -10.54 -17.09
C SER A 296 -19.19 -11.50 -18.26
N THR A 297 -18.00 -12.07 -18.41
CA THR A 297 -17.64 -12.88 -19.59
C THR A 297 -17.96 -14.35 -19.41
N LEU A 298 -17.82 -14.87 -18.18
CA LEU A 298 -17.95 -16.30 -17.90
C LEU A 298 -19.20 -16.64 -17.07
N SER A 299 -19.95 -15.62 -16.60
CA SER A 299 -21.12 -15.81 -15.71
C SER A 299 -20.78 -16.63 -14.45
N LEU A 300 -19.52 -16.55 -13.99
CA LEU A 300 -19.04 -17.27 -12.81
C LEU A 300 -19.31 -16.46 -11.55
N PRO A 301 -19.73 -17.09 -10.43
CA PRO A 301 -19.88 -16.43 -9.14
C PRO A 301 -18.54 -16.24 -8.43
N VAL A 302 -17.52 -15.75 -9.17
CA VAL A 302 -16.21 -15.36 -8.63
C VAL A 302 -16.40 -14.21 -7.65
N THR A 303 -15.86 -14.31 -6.44
CA THR A 303 -15.76 -13.17 -5.51
C THR A 303 -14.32 -12.69 -5.42
N LEU A 304 -14.14 -11.45 -4.94
CA LEU A 304 -12.82 -10.92 -4.66
C LEU A 304 -12.11 -11.77 -3.60
N GLU A 305 -12.84 -12.21 -2.58
CA GLU A 305 -12.34 -13.10 -1.53
C GLU A 305 -11.79 -14.42 -2.10
N MET A 306 -12.50 -15.07 -3.04
CA MET A 306 -12.02 -16.30 -3.68
C MET A 306 -10.67 -16.10 -4.38
N LEU A 307 -10.48 -14.96 -5.06
CA LEU A 307 -9.23 -14.63 -5.72
C LEU A 307 -8.09 -14.36 -4.73
N PHE A 308 -8.37 -13.73 -3.58
CA PHE A 308 -7.38 -13.52 -2.52
C PHE A 308 -6.99 -14.81 -1.79
N LEU A 309 -7.91 -15.76 -1.65
CA LEU A 309 -7.67 -17.04 -0.96
C LEU A 309 -7.05 -18.13 -1.85
N ALA A 310 -7.06 -17.93 -3.17
CA ALA A 310 -6.49 -18.86 -4.12
C ALA A 310 -4.96 -18.73 -4.17
N HIS A 311 -4.26 -19.86 -4.09
CA HIS A 311 -2.80 -19.91 -4.15
C HIS A 311 -2.28 -19.64 -5.57
N ASP A 312 -2.99 -20.13 -6.58
CA ASP A 312 -2.67 -19.99 -8.00
C ASP A 312 -3.96 -20.04 -8.84
N LEU A 313 -3.80 -19.99 -10.17
CA LEU A 313 -4.91 -20.05 -11.11
C LEU A 313 -5.70 -21.36 -11.04
N ALA A 314 -5.01 -22.49 -10.85
CA ALA A 314 -5.63 -23.81 -10.73
C ALA A 314 -6.47 -23.92 -9.44
N ASP A 315 -5.97 -23.44 -8.30
CA ASP A 315 -6.70 -23.39 -7.02
C ASP A 315 -7.94 -22.47 -7.14
N LEU A 316 -7.83 -21.32 -7.84
CA LEU A 316 -9.01 -20.50 -8.12
C LEU A 316 -10.03 -21.27 -8.94
N ALA A 317 -9.61 -21.93 -10.02
CA ALA A 317 -10.51 -22.71 -10.87
C ALA A 317 -11.21 -23.83 -10.09
N ALA A 318 -10.50 -24.53 -9.22
CA ALA A 318 -11.02 -25.60 -8.37
C ALA A 318 -12.04 -25.11 -7.32
N ARG A 319 -11.91 -23.87 -6.85
CA ARG A 319 -12.85 -23.25 -5.89
C ARG A 319 -14.13 -22.77 -6.52
N LEU A 320 -14.16 -22.64 -7.85
CA LEU A 320 -15.35 -22.13 -8.52
C LEU A 320 -16.40 -23.24 -8.66
N PRO A 321 -17.66 -22.95 -8.25
CA PRO A 321 -18.72 -23.91 -8.45
C PRO A 321 -18.89 -24.13 -9.95
N VAL A 322 -18.73 -25.38 -10.38
CA VAL A 322 -19.03 -25.78 -11.75
C VAL A 322 -20.53 -25.61 -11.92
N ALA A 323 -20.94 -24.54 -12.60
CA ALA A 323 -22.30 -24.45 -13.12
C ALA A 323 -22.43 -25.50 -14.23
N GLN A 324 -22.84 -26.72 -13.86
CA GLN A 324 -23.37 -27.68 -14.81
C GLN A 324 -24.63 -27.05 -15.41
N ARG A 325 -24.49 -26.42 -16.57
CA ARG A 325 -25.63 -26.26 -17.47
C ARG A 325 -25.84 -27.59 -18.18
N ASP A 326 -26.47 -28.54 -17.49
CA ASP A 326 -27.36 -29.45 -18.20
C ASP A 326 -28.55 -28.59 -18.62
N THR A 327 -28.54 -28.15 -19.88
CA THR A 327 -29.75 -27.68 -20.54
C THR A 327 -30.67 -28.88 -20.69
N ASP A 328 -31.41 -29.20 -19.63
CA ASP A 328 -32.55 -30.09 -19.75
C ASP A 328 -33.66 -29.27 -20.40
N THR A 329 -33.96 -29.59 -21.65
CA THR A 329 -35.01 -29.01 -22.51
C THR A 329 -36.42 -29.12 -21.94
N ALA A 330 -36.58 -29.56 -20.69
CA ALA A 330 -37.86 -29.70 -19.99
C ALA A 330 -38.44 -28.35 -19.52
N ASP A 331 -37.59 -27.39 -19.09
CA ASP A 331 -38.08 -26.13 -18.50
C ASP A 331 -38.59 -25.11 -19.52
N LEU A 332 -38.14 -25.18 -20.78
CA LEU A 332 -38.67 -24.31 -21.85
C LEU A 332 -40.07 -24.75 -22.31
N HIS A 333 -40.34 -26.06 -22.33
CA HIS A 333 -41.68 -26.56 -22.64
C HIS A 333 -42.69 -26.33 -21.51
N ALA A 334 -42.23 -26.29 -20.25
CA ALA A 334 -43.08 -25.96 -19.12
C ALA A 334 -43.50 -24.48 -19.11
N LEU A 335 -42.65 -23.58 -19.62
CA LEU A 335 -42.94 -22.14 -19.70
C LEU A 335 -43.86 -21.78 -20.88
N ASP A 336 -43.71 -22.44 -22.03
CA ASP A 336 -44.62 -22.25 -23.16
C ASP A 336 -46.03 -22.78 -22.83
N ALA A 337 -46.14 -23.96 -22.18
CA ALA A 337 -47.44 -24.49 -21.76
C ALA A 337 -48.14 -23.62 -20.71
N PHE A 338 -47.38 -23.01 -19.79
CA PHE A 338 -47.92 -22.09 -18.79
C PHE A 338 -48.35 -20.74 -19.38
N MET A 339 -47.69 -20.29 -20.45
CA MET A 339 -48.03 -19.05 -21.16
C MET A 339 -49.27 -19.22 -22.05
N ASP A 340 -49.45 -20.38 -22.69
CA ASP A 340 -50.65 -20.67 -23.49
C ASP A 340 -51.90 -20.79 -22.61
N GLU A 341 -51.80 -21.41 -21.43
CA GLU A 341 -52.92 -21.53 -20.48
C GLU A 341 -53.35 -20.16 -19.89
N LEU A 342 -52.43 -19.19 -19.83
CA LEU A 342 -52.70 -17.84 -19.33
C LEU A 342 -53.32 -16.89 -20.37
N LEU A 343 -53.30 -17.27 -21.65
CA LEU A 343 -53.83 -16.48 -22.77
C LEU A 343 -55.20 -16.98 -23.27
N GLU A 344 -55.64 -18.18 -22.88
CA GLU A 344 -56.96 -18.70 -23.23
C GLU A 344 -58.09 -18.26 -22.26
N ASP A 345 -57.75 -17.75 -21.07
CA ASP A 345 -58.74 -17.40 -20.02
C ASP A 345 -59.28 -15.95 -20.08
N ASP A 346 -58.88 -15.14 -21.07
CA ASP A 346 -59.27 -13.71 -21.19
C ASP A 346 -60.33 -13.41 -22.28
N ASP A 347 -60.90 -14.43 -22.95
CA ASP A 347 -61.97 -14.28 -23.96
C ASP A 347 -63.25 -15.10 -23.62
N GLU A 348 -63.96 -14.76 -22.53
CA GLU A 348 -65.42 -14.98 -22.38
C GLU A 348 -66.17 -13.83 -21.69
#